data_AF-A0A9W6WAG1-F1
#
_entry.id   AF-A0A9W6WAG1-F1
#
_cell.length_a   1.000
_cell.length_b   1.000
_cell.length_c   1.000
_cell.angle_alpha   90.00
_cell.angle_beta   90.00
_cell.angle_gamma   90.00
#
_symmetry.space_group_name_H-M   'P 1'
#
loop_
_entity.id
_entity.type
_entity.pdbx_description
1 polymer ?
#
loop_
_entity_poly.entity_id
_entity_poly.type
_entity_poly.pdbx_seq_one_letter_code
_entity_poly.pdbx_strand_id
1 'polypeptide(L)' 'MRFDAAGELERFLGEAAVRAERAAALEEEVAGLVGEATSEDGLISVRADGEDPLRDLWIDTRALR' A
#
# COMPACT_ATOMS: atom_id res chain seq x y z
N MET A 1 -27.52 36.46 11.83
CA MET A 1 -26.60 35.64 10.99
C MET A 1 -27.38 34.46 10.47
N ARG A 2 -27.48 34.30 9.15
CA ARG A 2 -28.04 33.09 8.55
C ARG A 2 -26.87 32.10 8.44
N PHE A 3 -26.93 31.00 9.17
CA PHE A 3 -25.96 29.92 9.02
C PHE A 3 -26.12 29.34 7.62
N ASP A 4 -25.09 29.44 6.79
CA ASP A 4 -25.03 28.77 5.49
C ASP A 4 -24.58 27.32 5.67
N ALA A 5 -25.37 26.58 6.45
CA ALA A 5 -25.09 25.19 6.76
C ALA A 5 -25.07 24.30 5.51
N ALA A 6 -25.77 24.72 4.44
CA ALA A 6 -25.77 24.02 3.17
C ALA A 6 -24.42 24.17 2.45
N GLY A 7 -23.88 25.39 2.32
CA GLY A 7 -22.57 25.61 1.72
C GLY A 7 -21.43 24.98 2.52
N GLU A 8 -21.52 24.99 3.85
CA GLU A 8 -20.54 24.31 4.71
C GLU A 8 -20.58 22.78 4.56
N LEU A 9 -21.78 22.19 4.41
CA LEU A 9 -21.96 20.77 4.16
C LEU A 9 -21.42 20.37 2.77
N GLU A 10 -21.72 21.14 1.73
CA GLU A 10 -21.21 20.90 0.38
C GLU A 10 -19.68 20.94 0.34
N ARG A 11 -19.06 21.94 1.00
CA ARG A 11 -17.60 22.00 1.14
C ARG A 11 -17.04 20.79 1.86
N PHE A 12 -17.65 20.39 2.98
CA PHE A 12 -17.20 19.23 3.75
C PHE A 12 -17.27 17.94 2.93
N LEU A 13 -18.36 17.72 2.21
CA LEU A 13 -18.53 16.56 1.33
C LEU A 13 -17.51 16.58 0.19
N GLY A 14 -17.24 17.74 -0.41
CA GLY A 14 -16.20 17.89 -1.44
C GLY A 14 -14.81 17.55 -0.91
N GLU A 15 -14.43 18.06 0.27
CA GLU A 15 -13.16 17.71 0.90
C GLU A 15 -13.06 16.22 1.25
N ALA A 16 -14.15 15.63 1.75
CA ALA A 16 -14.20 14.21 2.06
C ALA A 16 -14.03 13.35 0.81
N ALA A 17 -14.68 13.71 -0.30
CA ALA A 17 -14.53 13.02 -1.59
C ALA A 17 -13.08 13.07 -2.10
N VAL A 18 -12.44 14.25 -2.06
CA VAL A 18 -11.03 14.40 -2.46
C VAL A 18 -10.09 13.58 -1.57
N ARG A 19 -10.35 13.51 -0.26
CA ARG A 19 -9.56 12.67 0.66
C ARG A 19 -9.75 11.18 0.35
N ALA A 20 -10.98 10.75 0.07
CA ALA A 20 -11.27 9.36 -0.28
C ALA A 20 -10.59 8.94 -1.59
N GLU A 21 -10.63 9.80 -2.61
CA GLU A 21 -9.94 9.55 -3.89
C GLU A 21 -8.42 9.45 -3.70
N ARG A 22 -7.82 10.35 -2.92
CA ARG A 22 -6.39 10.30 -2.61
C ARG A 22 -6.00 9.05 -1.81
N ALA A 23 -6.85 8.62 -0.88
CA ALA A 23 -6.62 7.40 -0.11
C ALA A 23 -6.65 6.17 -1.03
N ALA A 24 -7.65 6.05 -1.91
CA ALA A 24 -7.74 4.96 -2.87
C ALA A 24 -6.52 4.92 -3.82
N ALA A 25 -6.05 6.08 -4.30
CA ALA A 25 -4.86 6.16 -5.13
C ALA A 25 -3.59 5.72 -4.39
N LEU A 26 -3.45 6.09 -3.11
CA LEU A 26 -2.33 5.66 -2.26
C LEU A 26 -2.39 4.16 -1.98
N GLU A 27 -3.58 3.59 -1.75
CA GLU A 27 -3.76 2.16 -1.56
C GLU A 27 -3.33 1.38 -2.81
N GLU A 28 -3.71 1.84 -4.01
CA GLU A 28 -3.29 1.26 -5.28
C GLU A 28 -1.77 1.37 -5.49
N GLU A 29 -1.18 2.54 -5.18
CA GLU A 29 0.26 2.74 -5.25
C GLU A 29 1.00 1.76 -4.34
N VAL A 30 0.56 1.63 -3.07
CA VAL A 30 1.15 0.72 -2.09
C VAL A 30 1.00 -0.74 -2.51
N ALA A 31 -0.16 -1.16 -3.00
CA ALA A 31 -0.37 -2.52 -3.51
C ALA A 31 0.55 -2.84 -4.69
N GLY A 32 0.89 -1.84 -5.51
CA GLY A 32 1.84 -1.97 -6.61
C GLY A 32 3.32 -1.99 -6.20
N LEU A 33 3.67 -1.56 -4.98
CA LEU A 33 5.04 -1.58 -4.49
C LEU A 33 5.46 -3.02 -4.18
N VAL A 34 6.61 -3.40 -4.72
CA VAL A 34 7.21 -4.71 -4.50
C VAL A 34 8.59 -4.51 -3.87
N GLY A 35 8.80 -5.15 -2.73
CA GLY A 35 10.11 -5.26 -2.09
C GLY A 35 10.70 -6.65 -2.31
N GLU A 36 11.98 -6.71 -2.69
CA GLU A 36 12.73 -7.96 -2.80
C GLU A 36 13.99 -7.87 -1.94
N ALA A 37 14.25 -8.93 -1.18
CA ALA A 37 15.49 -9.07 -0.42
C ALA A 37 16.08 -10.46 -0.66
N THR A 38 17.41 -10.54 -0.74
CA THR A 38 18.14 -11.78 -0.94
C THR A 38 19.26 -11.87 0.10
N SER A 39 19.49 -13.07 0.64
CA SER A 39 20.57 -13.34 1.58
C SER A 39 21.93 -13.05 0.95
N GLU A 40 22.94 -12.77 1.78
CA GLU A 40 24.28 -12.44 1.30
C GLU A 40 24.91 -13.54 0.43
N ASP A 41 24.61 -14.80 0.73
CA ASP A 41 25.05 -15.98 -0.01
C ASP A 41 24.18 -16.31 -1.23
N GLY A 42 23.09 -15.56 -1.44
CA GLY A 42 22.17 -15.74 -2.57
C GLY A 42 21.31 -17.00 -2.50
N LEU A 43 21.24 -17.68 -1.35
CA LEU A 43 20.51 -18.95 -1.22
C LEU A 43 19.05 -18.78 -0.80
N ILE A 44 18.68 -17.63 -0.23
CA ILE A 44 17.31 -17.34 0.21
C ILE A 44 16.90 -15.99 -0.35
N SER A 45 15.74 -15.95 -1.00
CA SER A 45 15.13 -14.70 -1.48
C SER A 45 13.70 -14.59 -1.00
N VAL A 46 13.29 -13.40 -0.61
CA VAL A 46 11.92 -13.07 -0.21
C VAL A 46 11.40 -11.92 -1.05
N ARG A 47 10.11 -12.00 -1.36
CA ARG A 47 9.36 -10.91 -1.99
C ARG A 47 8.16 -10.58 -1.12
N ALA A 48 7.94 -9.28 -0.92
CA ALA A 48 6.78 -8.72 -0.25
C ALA A 48 6.15 -7.64 -1.13
N ASP A 49 4.88 -7.36 -0.93
CA ASP A 49 4.22 -6.20 -1.51
C ASP A 49 3.29 -5.53 -0.51
N GLY A 50 2.53 -4.52 -0.97
CA GLY A 50 1.60 -3.79 -0.13
C GLY A 50 0.44 -4.60 0.44
N GLU A 51 0.17 -5.80 -0.09
CA GLU A 51 -0.93 -6.67 0.34
C GLU A 51 -0.45 -7.83 1.21
N ASP A 52 0.70 -8.43 0.87
CA ASP A 52 1.27 -9.59 1.55
C ASP A 52 2.72 -9.33 2.02
N PRO A 53 2.98 -9.33 3.35
CA PRO A 53 4.32 -9.15 3.88
C PRO A 53 5.30 -10.30 3.55
N LEU A 54 4.83 -11.44 3.02
CA LEU A 54 5.66 -12.52 2.48
C LEU A 54 4.96 -13.23 1.31
N ARG A 55 4.87 -12.52 0.19
CA ARG A 55 4.26 -13.03 -1.05
C ARG A 55 4.98 -14.24 -1.64
N ASP A 56 6.31 -14.17 -1.76
CA ASP A 56 7.12 -15.27 -2.27
C ASP A 56 8.33 -15.52 -1.37
N LEU A 57 8.67 -16.81 -1.20
CA LEU A 57 9.87 -17.27 -0.53
C LEU A 57 10.56 -18.31 -1.41
N TRP A 58 11.79 -18.01 -1.84
CA TRP A 58 12.64 -18.94 -2.57
C TRP A 58 13.78 -19.40 -1.67
N ILE A 59 13.98 -20.72 -1.60
CA ILE A 59 15.10 -21.33 -0.87
C ILE A 59 15.81 -22.28 -1.83
N ASP A 60 17.08 -22.01 -2.08
CA ASP A 60 17.95 -22.92 -2.82
C ASP A 60 18.20 -24.18 -2.00
N THR A 61 18.08 -25.35 -2.63
CA THR A 61 18.31 -26.65 -1.98
C THR A 61 19.71 -26.81 -1.36
N ARG A 62 20.69 -26.01 -1.79
CA ARG A 62 22.03 -25.94 -1.19
C ARG A 62 22.01 -25.41 0.24
N ALA A 63 21.03 -24.59 0.61
CA ALA A 63 20.85 -24.11 1.99
C ALA A 63 20.34 -25.20 2.96
N LEU A 64 19.90 -26.35 2.44
CA LEU A 64 19.33 -27.44 3.24
C LEU A 64 20.35 -28.52 3.61
N ARG A 65 21.63 -28.31 3.28
CA ARG A 65 22.71 -29.30 3.48
C ARG A 65 23.58 -28.99 4.68
#